data_AF-A0A0G0D6C3-F1
#
_entry.id   AF-A0A0G0D6C3-F1
#
_cell.length_a   1.000
_cell.length_b   1.000
_cell.length_c   1.000
_cell.angle_alpha   90.00
_cell.angle_beta   90.00
_cell.angle_gamma   90.00
#
_symmetry.space_group_name_H-M   'P 1'
#
loop_
_entity.id
_entity.type
_entity.pdbx_description
1 polymer ?
#
loop_
_entity_poly.entity_id
_entity_poly.type
_entity_poly.pdbx_seq_one_letter_code
_entity_poly.pdbx_strand_id
1 'polypeptide(L)' 'MRIYIKVSPKSSKNEIIKVSEGEYKVKLTAPPVDGKANEALIKLLSQHFKVSKSMINIVGGKTTKIKMVDIG' A
#
# COMPACT_ATOMS: atom_id res chain seq x y z
N MET A 1 -14.08 -0.77 1.16
CA MET A 1 -13.43 -2.10 1.04
C MET A 1 -12.13 -2.10 1.86
N ARG A 2 -11.91 -3.10 2.73
CA ARG A 2 -10.67 -3.20 3.52
C ARG A 2 -9.74 -4.27 2.97
N ILE A 3 -8.47 -3.91 2.84
CA ILE A 3 -7.41 -4.81 2.37
C ILE A 3 -6.18 -4.75 3.28
N TYR A 4 -5.46 -5.85 3.36
CA TYR A 4 -4.15 -5.92 3.99
C TYR A 4 -3.06 -5.77 2.94
N ILE A 5 -2.03 -5.01 3.28
CA ILE A 5 -0.94 -4.68 2.40
C ILE A 5 0.38 -4.94 3.08
N LYS A 6 1.13 -5.90 2.55
CA LYS A 6 2.52 -6.14 2.92
C LYS A 6 3.45 -5.25 2.10
N VAL A 7 4.01 -4.22 2.74
CA VAL A 7 4.92 -3.26 2.09
C VAL A 7 6.34 -3.80 2.10
N SER A 8 6.97 -3.85 0.94
CA SER A 8 8.38 -4.19 0.72
C SER A 8 9.12 -2.96 0.16
N PRO A 9 9.69 -2.11 1.03
CA PRO A 9 10.41 -0.91 0.61
C PRO A 9 11.77 -1.27 -0.03
N LYS A 10 12.45 -0.29 -0.63
CA LYS A 10 13.75 -0.47 -1.33
C LYS A 10 13.74 -1.56 -2.41
N SER A 11 12.60 -1.76 -3.06
CA SER A 11 12.49 -2.67 -4.20
C SER A 11 13.04 -2.03 -5.46
N SER A 12 13.50 -2.83 -6.43
CA SER A 12 14.01 -2.32 -7.71
C SER A 12 12.94 -1.65 -8.57
N LYS A 13 11.66 -1.94 -8.32
CA LYS A 13 10.50 -1.40 -9.04
C LYS A 13 9.27 -1.31 -8.14
N ASN A 14 8.34 -0.42 -8.51
CA ASN A 14 7.02 -0.33 -7.89
C ASN A 14 6.10 -1.39 -8.49
N GLU A 15 5.50 -2.24 -7.65
CA GLU A 15 4.68 -3.37 -8.11
C GLU A 15 3.63 -3.73 -7.07
N ILE A 16 2.41 -4.03 -7.53
CA ILE A 16 1.31 -4.54 -6.70
C ILE A 16 1.09 -6.00 -7.11
N ILE A 17 1.12 -6.89 -6.13
CA ILE A 17 0.92 -8.32 -6.30
C ILE A 17 -0.28 -8.72 -5.43
N LYS A 18 -1.36 -9.23 -6.03
CA LYS A 18 -2.47 -9.82 -5.28
C LYS A 18 -2.04 -11.18 -4.74
N VAL A 19 -2.10 -11.37 -3.42
CA VAL A 19 -1.71 -12.63 -2.76
C VAL A 19 -2.94 -13.49 -2.51
N SER A 20 -4.04 -12.89 -2.05
CA SER A 20 -5.31 -13.56 -1.77
C SER A 20 -6.48 -12.56 -1.94
N GLU A 21 -7.70 -12.99 -1.65
CA GLU A 21 -8.85 -12.10 -1.59
C GLU A 21 -8.75 -11.17 -0.36
N GLY A 22 -8.26 -9.96 -0.61
CA GLY A 22 -8.09 -8.94 0.43
C GLY A 22 -6.66 -8.77 0.93
N GLU A 23 -5.69 -9.55 0.44
CA GLU A 23 -4.27 -9.35 0.75
C GLU A 23 -3.44 -9.05 -0.48
N TYR A 24 -2.61 -8.01 -0.36
CA TYR A 24 -1.74 -7.53 -1.40
C TYR A 24 -0.31 -7.39 -0.87
N LYS A 25 0.65 -7.66 -1.74
CA LYS A 25 2.05 -7.33 -1.50
C LYS A 25 2.43 -6.16 -2.41
N VAL A 26 2.93 -5.09 -1.81
CA VAL A 26 3.32 -3.89 -2.53
C VAL A 26 4.81 -3.71 -2.39
N LYS A 27 5.51 -3.74 -3.53
CA LYS A 27 6.91 -3.38 -3.64
C LYS A 27 6.99 -1.89 -3.94
N LEU A 28 7.78 -1.18 -3.15
CA LEU A 28 8.04 0.25 -3.34
C LEU A 28 9.53 0.46 -3.52
N THR A 29 9.90 1.27 -4.50
CA THR A 29 11.28 1.80 -4.63
C THR A 29 11.59 2.79 -3.52
N ALA A 30 10.56 3.47 -3.00
CA ALA A 30 10.69 4.44 -1.95
C ALA A 30 11.30 3.81 -0.67
N PRO A 31 12.28 4.48 -0.04
CA PRO A 31 12.80 4.06 1.25
C PRO A 31 11.71 4.14 2.34
N PRO A 32 11.79 3.32 3.40
CA PRO A 32 10.83 3.34 4.51
C PRO A 32 11.15 4.48 5.50
N VAL A 33 11.48 5.66 4.99
CA VAL A 33 11.76 6.86 5.78
C VAL A 33 10.54 7.79 5.74
N ASP A 34 10.19 8.33 6.91
CA ASP A 34 9.17 9.34 7.19
C ASP A 34 8.24 9.74 6.03
N GLY A 35 7.03 9.15 6.02
CA GLY A 35 5.93 9.56 5.14
C GLY A 35 6.04 9.13 3.67
N LYS A 36 7.24 9.11 3.07
CA LYS A 36 7.44 8.87 1.63
C LYS A 36 6.95 7.50 1.16
N ALA A 37 7.10 6.47 1.99
CA ALA A 37 6.57 5.15 1.69
C ALA A 37 5.04 5.10 1.72
N ASN A 38 4.39 5.89 2.60
CA ASN A 38 2.93 5.95 2.67
C ASN A 38 2.36 6.70 1.45
N GLU A 39 2.95 7.82 1.07
CA GLU A 39 2.52 8.57 -0.11
C GLU A 39 2.69 7.75 -1.40
N ALA A 40 3.83 7.08 -1.55
CA ALA A 40 4.08 6.19 -2.67
C ALA A 40 3.08 5.02 -2.71
N LEU A 41 2.75 4.46 -1.54
CA LEU A 41 1.74 3.41 -1.42
C LEU A 41 0.36 3.91 -1.86
N ILE A 42 -0.11 5.04 -1.31
CA ILE A 42 -1.42 5.63 -1.64
C ILE A 42 -1.51 5.94 -3.13
N LYS A 43 -0.45 6.52 -3.72
CA LYS A 43 -0.38 6.81 -5.15
C LYS A 43 -0.52 5.55 -6.00
N LEU A 44 0.19 4.48 -5.63
CA LEU A 44 0.16 3.23 -6.38
C LEU A 44 -1.20 2.52 -6.27
N LEU A 45 -1.80 2.52 -5.09
CA LEU A 45 -3.13 1.94 -4.87
C LEU A 45 -4.23 2.73 -5.59
N SER A 46 -4.15 4.06 -5.58
CA SER A 46 -5.08 4.94 -6.31
C SER A 46 -5.11 4.60 -7.80
N GLN A 47 -3.94 4.38 -8.40
CA GLN A 47 -3.83 3.98 -9.80
C GLN A 47 -4.37 2.56 -10.06
N HIS A 48 -4.10 1.62 -9.16
CA HIS A 48 -4.53 0.23 -9.32
C HIS A 48 -6.03 0.03 -9.17
N PHE A 49 -6.62 0.62 -8.14
CA PHE A 49 -8.05 0.52 -7.85
C PHE A 49 -8.89 1.59 -8.58
N LYS A 50 -8.25 2.51 -9.31
CA LYS A 50 -8.89 3.62 -10.02
C LYS A 50 -9.78 4.49 -9.10
N VAL A 51 -9.31 4.71 -7.89
CA VAL A 51 -9.96 5.52 -6.85
C VAL A 51 -9.13 6.77 -6.56
N SER A 52 -9.76 7.83 -6.04
CA SER A 52 -9.02 9.01 -5.61
C SER A 52 -8.13 8.68 -4.40
N LYS A 53 -7.02 9.40 -4.25
CA LYS A 53 -6.12 9.24 -3.09
C LYS A 53 -6.84 9.47 -1.76
N SER A 54 -7.82 10.37 -1.75
CA SER A 54 -8.63 10.70 -0.57
C SER A 54 -9.53 9.57 -0.11
N MET A 55 -9.88 8.64 -1.01
CA MET A 55 -10.63 7.42 -0.66
C MET A 55 -9.72 6.32 -0.09
N ILE A 56 -8.40 6.49 -0.08
CA ILE A 56 -7.46 5.50 0.43
C ILE A 56 -6.94 5.95 1.79
N ASN A 57 -7.36 5.24 2.83
CA ASN A 57 -6.98 5.52 4.21
C ASN A 57 -6.22 4.36 4.83
N ILE A 58 -5.04 4.63 5.40
CA ILE A 58 -4.30 3.62 6.17
C ILE A 58 -4.93 3.58 7.57
N VAL A 59 -5.78 2.60 7.81
CA VAL A 59 -6.58 2.47 9.05
C VAL A 59 -5.87 1.68 10.15
N GLY A 60 -4.71 1.08 9.85
CA GLY A 60 -3.89 0.44 10.88
C GLY A 60 -2.72 -0.33 10.32
N GLY A 61 -1.96 -0.98 11.19
CA GLY A 61 -0.90 -1.91 10.80
C GLY A 61 -0.66 -2.92 11.89
N LYS A 62 -0.92 -4.21 11.59
CA LYS A 62 -0.79 -5.30 12.56
C LYS A 62 0.69 -5.50 12.97
N THR A 63 1.62 -5.15 12.08
CA THR A 63 3.08 -5.02 12.28
C THR A 63 3.61 -3.95 11.30
N THR A 64 4.80 -3.35 11.53
CA THR A 64 5.33 -2.23 10.71
C THR A 64 5.35 -2.48 9.19
N LYS A 65 5.43 -3.76 8.77
CA LYS A 65 5.46 -4.17 7.36
C LYS A 65 4.08 -4.49 6.76
N ILE A 66 3.06 -4.71 7.59
CA ILE A 66 1.70 -5.08 7.14
C ILE A 66 0.74 -3.98 7.56
N LYS A 67 0.23 -3.23 6.57
CA LYS A 67 -0.74 -2.15 6.74
C LYS A 67 -2.13 -2.62 6.39
N MET A 68 -3.13 -2.19 7.14
CA MET A 68 -4.54 -2.32 6.78
C MET A 68 -4.96 -1.01 6.12
N VAL A 69 -5.51 -1.11 4.92
CA VAL A 69 -5.92 0.02 4.10
C VAL A 69 -7.41 -0.12 3.80
N ASP A 70 -8.13 0.95 4.09
CA ASP A 70 -9.52 1.12 3.74
C ASP A 70 -9.60 1.92 2.43
N ILE A 71 -10.32 1.37 1.46
CA ILE A 71 -10.59 1.96 0.17
C ILE A 71 -12.08 2.28 0.12
N GLY A 72 -12.43 3.55 0.24
CA GLY A 72 -13.78 4.08 0.16
C GLY A 72 -14.40 3.94 -1.21
#